data_AF-A0AAD7TX73-F1
#
_entry.id   AF-A0AAD7TX73-F1
#
_cell.length_a   1.000
_cell.length_b   1.000
_cell.length_c   1.000
_cell.angle_alpha   90.00
_cell.angle_beta   90.00
_cell.angle_gamma   90.00
#
_symmetry.space_group_name_H-M   'P 1'
#
loop_
_entity.id
_entity.type
_entity.pdbx_description
1 polymer ?
#
loop_
_entity_poly.entity_id
_entity_poly.type
_entity_poly.pdbx_seq_one_letter_code
_entity_poly.pdbx_strand_id
1 'polypeptide(L)'
;MVRSPCPITNSAPRNIPGIYYRATSEEPISIQVATTIPDVETPLAKRFPSFESILGTRSVIHECLVTFLDTSGQPHRFLLAYQEHPDHPPNRALLKILPNVDFCGELVVMRAGKRSLVVGMKGKKDMRLAEGAVRRFLLEVAKRRARRRRVNRVPELPDILV
;
A
#
# COMPACT_ATOMS: atom_id res chain seq x y z
N MET A 1 -8.94 4.60 6.16
CA MET A 1 -10.10 4.00 5.47
C MET A 1 -10.01 2.53 5.75
N VAL A 2 -10.97 1.95 6.45
CA VAL A 2 -11.00 0.51 6.73
C VAL A 2 -11.90 -0.12 5.68
N ARG A 3 -11.47 -1.20 5.00
CA ARG A 3 -12.39 -1.97 4.14
C ARG A 3 -13.49 -2.57 5.01
N SER A 4 -14.74 -2.37 4.62
CA SER A 4 -15.86 -3.04 5.29
C SER A 4 -16.04 -4.43 4.69
N PRO A 5 -16.30 -5.47 5.49
CA PRO A 5 -16.67 -6.78 4.99
C PRO A 5 -17.79 -6.66 3.96
N CYS A 6 -17.66 -7.37 2.84
CA CYS A 6 -18.75 -7.44 1.87
C CYS A 6 -19.90 -8.26 2.46
N PRO A 7 -21.19 -7.85 2.30
CA PRO A 7 -22.30 -8.75 2.60
C PRO A 7 -22.12 -10.06 1.81
N ILE A 8 -22.54 -11.18 2.41
CA ILE A 8 -22.36 -12.52 1.85
C ILE A 8 -22.89 -12.53 0.40
N THR A 9 -22.02 -12.91 -0.53
CA THR A 9 -22.36 -13.06 -1.95
C THR A 9 -22.31 -14.54 -2.29
N ASN A 10 -23.20 -15.00 -3.18
CA ASN A 10 -23.14 -16.37 -3.70
C ASN A 10 -22.09 -16.53 -4.80
N SER A 11 -21.49 -15.42 -5.22
CA SER A 11 -20.52 -15.34 -6.30
C SER A 11 -19.11 -15.66 -5.81
N ALA A 12 -18.44 -16.60 -6.48
CA ALA A 12 -17.08 -16.98 -6.14
C ALA A 12 -16.10 -15.78 -6.23
N PRO A 13 -15.09 -15.70 -5.35
CA PRO A 13 -14.06 -14.68 -5.43
C PRO A 13 -13.39 -14.66 -6.80
N ARG A 14 -13.09 -13.46 -7.31
CA ARG A 14 -12.38 -13.28 -8.58
C ARG A 14 -10.98 -12.73 -8.32
N ASN A 15 -10.03 -13.17 -9.12
CA ASN A 15 -8.67 -12.69 -9.07
C ASN A 15 -8.53 -11.36 -9.81
N ILE A 16 -8.08 -10.33 -9.09
CA ILE A 16 -7.79 -9.01 -9.66
C ILE A 16 -6.27 -8.78 -9.63
N PRO A 17 -5.65 -8.41 -10.76
CA PRO A 17 -4.21 -8.15 -10.82
C PRO A 17 -3.75 -7.04 -9.85
N GLY A 18 -2.66 -7.32 -9.14
CA GLY A 18 -1.95 -6.44 -8.21
C GLY A 18 -0.43 -6.46 -8.45
N ILE A 19 0.29 -5.55 -7.80
CA ILE A 19 1.75 -5.55 -7.72
C ILE A 19 2.12 -5.79 -6.26
N TYR A 20 3.08 -6.66 -6.02
CA TYR A 20 3.58 -6.98 -4.70
C TYR A 20 5.08 -6.71 -4.59
N TYR A 21 5.42 -5.84 -3.65
CA TYR A 21 6.78 -5.54 -3.23
C TYR A 21 7.09 -6.40 -2.00
N ARG A 22 7.49 -7.65 -2.24
CA ARG A 22 7.92 -8.59 -1.20
C ARG A 22 9.24 -8.11 -0.57
N ALA A 23 9.38 -8.22 0.75
CA ALA A 23 10.58 -7.75 1.45
C ALA A 23 11.87 -8.45 0.99
N THR A 24 11.76 -9.73 0.60
CA THR A 24 12.89 -10.56 0.16
C THR A 24 13.17 -10.48 -1.33
N SER A 25 12.40 -9.71 -2.10
CA SER A 25 12.56 -9.60 -3.56
C SER A 25 13.23 -8.28 -3.95
N GLU A 26 14.07 -8.32 -4.96
CA GLU A 26 14.66 -7.11 -5.54
C GLU A 26 13.77 -6.46 -6.59
N GLU A 27 12.82 -7.21 -7.14
CA GLU A 27 11.89 -6.74 -8.17
C GLU A 27 10.43 -6.88 -7.70
N PRO A 28 9.53 -5.96 -8.14
CA PRO A 28 8.11 -6.11 -7.90
C PRO A 28 7.54 -7.32 -8.64
N ILE A 29 6.62 -8.03 -8.00
CA ILE A 29 5.99 -9.23 -8.53
C ILE A 29 4.56 -8.90 -8.95
N SER A 30 4.17 -9.31 -10.16
CA SER A 30 2.76 -9.29 -10.56
C SER A 30 2.01 -10.42 -9.87
N ILE A 31 0.93 -10.10 -9.17
CA ILE A 31 0.15 -11.08 -8.40
C ILE A 31 -1.33 -11.03 -8.75
N GLN A 32 -2.06 -12.07 -8.37
CA GLN A 32 -3.51 -12.15 -8.44
C GLN A 32 -4.08 -12.08 -7.04
N VAL A 33 -4.84 -11.02 -6.74
CA VAL A 33 -5.47 -10.85 -5.42
C VAL A 33 -6.90 -11.36 -5.48
N ALA A 34 -7.16 -12.42 -4.74
CA ALA A 34 -8.52 -12.95 -4.57
C ALA A 34 -9.42 -11.86 -3.98
N THR A 35 -10.49 -11.52 -4.70
CA THR A 35 -11.37 -10.41 -4.37
C THR A 35 -12.81 -10.86 -4.42
N THR A 36 -13.53 -10.73 -3.30
CA THR A 36 -14.98 -10.89 -3.28
C THR A 36 -15.60 -9.68 -3.97
N ILE A 37 -16.45 -9.91 -4.97
CA ILE A 37 -17.12 -8.86 -5.75
C ILE A 37 -18.62 -9.02 -5.49
N PRO A 38 -19.29 -8.00 -4.93
CA PRO A 38 -20.74 -8.05 -4.76
C PRO A 38 -21.42 -8.04 -6.12
N ASP A 39 -22.59 -8.68 -6.19
CA ASP A 39 -23.40 -8.71 -7.41
C ASP A 39 -23.81 -7.29 -7.84
N VAL A 40 -24.05 -6.40 -6.85
CA VAL A 40 -24.30 -4.98 -7.05
C VAL A 40 -23.36 -4.16 -6.17
N GLU A 41 -22.50 -3.35 -6.79
CA GLU A 41 -21.62 -2.42 -6.06
C GLU A 41 -22.39 -1.20 -5.53
N THR A 42 -22.31 -0.96 -4.23
CA THR A 42 -22.88 0.22 -3.56
C THR A 42 -21.86 0.85 -2.61
N PRO A 43 -22.11 2.05 -2.05
CA PRO A 43 -21.23 2.61 -1.02
C PRO A 43 -21.05 1.70 0.20
N LEU A 44 -22.04 0.85 0.50
CA LEU A 44 -22.07 -0.09 1.62
C LEU A 44 -21.56 -1.50 1.23
N ALA A 45 -21.70 -1.88 -0.04
CA ALA A 45 -21.24 -3.15 -0.58
C ALA A 45 -20.16 -2.91 -1.63
N LYS A 46 -18.90 -2.94 -1.20
CA LYS A 46 -17.73 -2.77 -2.08
C LYS A 46 -16.96 -4.06 -2.21
N ARG A 47 -16.18 -4.16 -3.29
CA ARG A 47 -15.20 -5.25 -3.47
C ARG A 47 -14.31 -5.38 -2.25
N PHE A 48 -14.01 -6.61 -1.87
CA PHE A 48 -13.18 -6.93 -0.72
C PHE A 48 -11.98 -7.77 -1.15
N PRO A 49 -10.81 -7.14 -1.41
CA PRO A 49 -9.58 -7.88 -1.70
C PRO A 49 -9.08 -8.58 -0.43
N SER A 50 -8.72 -9.85 -0.56
CA SER A 50 -8.13 -10.66 0.51
C SER A 50 -6.61 -10.45 0.51
N PHE A 51 -6.15 -9.40 1.20
CA PHE A 51 -4.72 -9.13 1.33
C PHE A 51 -4.01 -10.15 2.23
N GLU A 52 -4.75 -10.77 3.14
CA GLU A 52 -4.30 -11.83 4.05
C GLU A 52 -3.75 -13.04 3.32
N SER A 53 -4.26 -13.36 2.13
CA SER A 53 -3.72 -14.48 1.34
C SER A 53 -2.33 -14.19 0.74
N ILE A 54 -1.92 -12.92 0.72
CA ILE A 54 -0.63 -12.46 0.19
C ILE A 54 0.32 -12.09 1.32
N LEU A 55 -0.12 -11.22 2.23
CA LEU A 55 0.66 -10.66 3.34
C LEU A 55 0.62 -11.56 4.60
N GLY A 56 -0.24 -12.58 4.62
CA GLY A 56 -0.49 -13.37 5.83
C GLY A 56 -1.21 -12.56 6.92
N THR A 57 -1.39 -13.19 8.08
CA THR A 57 -2.17 -12.64 9.20
C THR A 57 -1.35 -12.39 10.46
N ARG A 58 -0.03 -12.63 10.42
CA ARG A 58 0.86 -12.51 11.58
C ARG A 58 1.11 -11.07 12.01
N SER A 59 1.02 -10.13 11.06
CA SER A 59 1.23 -8.70 11.30
C SER A 59 -0.01 -7.91 10.88
N VAL A 60 -0.21 -6.75 11.51
CA VAL A 60 -1.31 -5.84 11.19
C VAL A 60 -1.19 -5.36 9.75
N ILE A 61 -2.21 -5.61 8.95
CA ILE A 61 -2.32 -5.07 7.59
C ILE A 61 -2.88 -3.64 7.69
N HIS A 62 -2.11 -2.68 7.21
CA HIS A 62 -2.53 -1.31 7.06
C HIS A 62 -2.98 -1.06 5.63
N GLU A 63 -4.09 -0.33 5.49
CA GLU A 63 -4.64 0.02 4.18
C GLU A 63 -4.72 1.53 4.00
N CYS A 64 -4.35 2.00 2.82
CA CYS A 64 -4.52 3.40 2.46
C CYS A 64 -4.83 3.55 0.97
N LEU A 65 -5.51 4.65 0.66
CA LEU A 65 -5.79 5.02 -0.72
C LEU A 65 -4.90 6.19 -1.11
N VAL A 66 -4.19 6.03 -2.22
CA VAL A 66 -3.27 7.04 -2.75
C VAL A 66 -3.78 7.54 -4.08
N THR A 67 -3.83 8.86 -4.23
CA THR A 67 -4.08 9.52 -5.52
C THR A 67 -2.75 9.99 -6.10
N PHE A 68 -2.43 9.57 -7.31
CA PHE A 68 -1.29 10.04 -8.09
C PHE A 68 -1.80 10.83 -9.29
N LEU A 69 -1.20 11.99 -9.57
CA LEU A 69 -1.51 12.78 -10.76
C LEU A 69 -0.47 12.43 -11.82
N ASP A 70 -0.90 12.06 -13.01
CA ASP A 70 0.03 11.85 -14.13
C ASP A 70 0.55 13.18 -14.70
N THR A 71 1.38 13.09 -15.73
CA THR A 71 1.99 14.26 -16.39
C THR A 71 0.97 15.19 -17.04
N SER A 72 -0.25 14.71 -17.30
CA SER A 72 -1.36 15.50 -17.83
C SER A 72 -2.27 16.05 -16.72
N GLY A 73 -1.90 15.86 -15.46
CA GLY A 73 -2.70 16.24 -14.30
C GLY A 73 -3.89 15.33 -14.02
N GLN A 74 -4.04 14.21 -14.74
CA GLN A 74 -5.16 13.31 -14.54
C GLN A 74 -4.96 12.47 -13.26
N PRO A 75 -5.97 12.39 -12.36
CA PRO A 75 -5.86 11.63 -11.13
C PRO A 75 -6.07 10.12 -11.36
N HIS A 76 -5.15 9.33 -10.83
CA HIS A 76 -5.20 7.88 -10.76
C HIS A 76 -5.17 7.45 -9.29
N ARG A 77 -6.07 6.55 -8.90
CA ARG A 77 -6.21 6.10 -7.51
C ARG A 77 -5.69 4.68 -7.38
N PHE A 78 -4.98 4.41 -6.28
CA PHE A 78 -4.42 3.10 -5.96
C PHE A 78 -4.73 2.75 -4.51
N LEU A 79 -5.20 1.53 -4.29
CA LEU A 79 -5.34 0.94 -2.96
C LEU A 79 -4.03 0.24 -2.63
N LEU A 80 -3.43 0.64 -1.51
CA LEU A 80 -2.21 0.06 -0.97
C LEU A 80 -2.58 -0.69 0.30
N ALA A 81 -2.07 -1.91 0.42
CA ALA A 81 -2.10 -2.70 1.64
C ALA A 81 -0.66 -3.04 2.02
N TYR A 82 -0.27 -2.82 3.27
CA TYR A 82 1.11 -3.03 3.70
C TYR A 82 1.21 -3.55 5.12
N GLN A 83 2.32 -4.20 5.41
CA GLN A 83 2.75 -4.56 6.75
C GLN A 83 4.14 -3.96 6.96
N GLU A 84 4.39 -3.47 8.18
CA GLU A 84 5.74 -3.11 8.60
C GLU A 84 6.35 -4.26 9.40
N HIS A 85 7.62 -4.56 9.13
CA HIS A 85 8.42 -5.56 9.82
C HIS A 85 9.71 -4.87 10.27
N PRO A 86 9.72 -4.23 11.45
CA PRO A 86 10.87 -3.44 11.91
C PRO A 86 12.17 -4.24 11.99
N ASP A 87 12.07 -5.54 12.24
CA ASP A 87 13.22 -6.45 12.37
C ASP A 87 13.76 -6.93 11.02
N HIS A 88 13.10 -6.60 9.91
CA HIS A 88 13.54 -6.96 8.56
C HIS A 88 14.41 -5.85 7.95
N PRO A 89 15.30 -6.18 7.00
CA PRO A 89 16.00 -5.17 6.22
C PRO A 89 15.02 -4.32 5.39
N PRO A 90 15.44 -3.11 4.97
CA PRO A 90 14.66 -2.29 4.05
C PRO A 90 14.32 -3.05 2.76
N ASN A 91 13.09 -2.89 2.29
CA ASN A 91 12.59 -3.58 1.12
C ASN A 91 13.35 -3.11 -0.14
N ARG A 92 14.13 -4.02 -0.74
CA ARG A 92 15.01 -3.73 -1.88
C ARG A 92 14.26 -3.27 -3.12
N ALA A 93 13.10 -3.84 -3.41
CA ALA A 93 12.28 -3.40 -4.53
C ALA A 93 11.76 -1.96 -4.34
N LEU A 94 11.47 -1.54 -3.11
CA LEU A 94 11.04 -0.17 -2.80
C LEU A 94 12.19 0.83 -2.84
N LEU A 95 13.43 0.42 -2.55
CA LEU A 95 14.62 1.27 -2.68
C LEU A 95 14.85 1.72 -4.13
N LYS A 96 14.50 0.89 -5.13
CA LYS A 96 14.58 1.29 -6.55
C LYS A 96 13.64 2.45 -6.89
N ILE A 97 12.52 2.57 -6.17
CA ILE A 97 11.53 3.65 -6.35
C ILE A 97 11.93 4.90 -5.58
N LEU A 98 12.47 4.74 -4.37
CA LEU A 98 12.94 5.83 -3.53
C LEU A 98 14.24 5.43 -2.79
N PRO A 99 15.42 5.77 -3.33
CA PRO A 99 16.73 5.26 -2.87
C PRO A 99 17.14 5.50 -1.42
N ASN A 100 16.38 6.26 -0.64
CA ASN A 100 16.69 6.60 0.76
C ASN A 100 15.54 6.26 1.72
N VAL A 101 14.60 5.42 1.30
CA VAL A 101 13.48 5.03 2.16
C VAL A 101 13.88 3.88 3.08
N ASP A 102 13.67 4.04 4.39
CA ASP A 102 13.90 3.01 5.41
C ASP A 102 12.64 2.14 5.62
N PHE A 103 11.90 1.84 4.55
CA PHE A 103 10.68 1.05 4.66
C PHE A 103 11.00 -0.44 4.81
N CYS A 104 11.01 -0.91 6.06
CA CYS A 104 11.13 -2.33 6.41
C CYS A 104 9.73 -2.95 6.45
N GLY A 105 9.33 -3.61 5.36
CA GLY A 105 7.96 -4.10 5.24
C GLY A 105 7.63 -4.63 3.86
N GLU A 106 6.36 -4.98 3.71
CA GLU A 106 5.80 -5.52 2.48
C GLU A 106 4.63 -4.66 2.01
N LEU A 107 4.44 -4.58 0.69
CA LEU A 107 3.45 -3.69 0.10
C LEU A 107 2.77 -4.35 -1.10
N VAL A 108 1.44 -4.42 -1.07
CA VAL A 108 0.58 -4.77 -2.20
C VAL A 108 -0.10 -3.52 -2.73
N VAL A 109 -0.14 -3.38 -4.05
CA VAL A 109 -0.73 -2.25 -4.76
C VAL A 109 -1.75 -2.75 -5.77
N MET A 110 -2.95 -2.21 -5.70
CA MET A 110 -4.03 -2.46 -6.66
C MET A 110 -4.55 -1.14 -7.20
N ARG A 111 -5.01 -1.13 -8.46
CA ARG A 111 -5.65 0.07 -9.03
C ARG A 111 -7.04 0.22 -8.42
N ALA A 112 -7.43 1.44 -8.05
CA ALA A 112 -8.77 1.77 -7.61
C ALA A 112 -9.58 2.40 -8.75
N GLY A 113 -10.85 2.01 -8.85
CA GLY A 113 -11.77 2.54 -9.85
C GLY A 113 -12.42 3.86 -9.40
N LYS A 114 -13.20 4.46 -10.30
CA LYS A 114 -14.02 5.64 -9.96
C LYS A 114 -15.14 5.26 -8.98
N ARG A 115 -15.79 4.11 -9.21
CA ARG A 115 -16.91 3.59 -8.42
C ARG A 115 -16.57 2.32 -7.65
N SER A 116 -15.59 1.55 -8.11
CA SER A 116 -15.14 0.30 -7.49
C SER A 116 -13.90 0.51 -6.61
N LEU A 117 -13.83 -0.18 -5.47
CA LEU A 117 -12.67 -0.09 -4.57
C LEU A 117 -11.37 -0.53 -5.26
N VAL A 118 -11.44 -1.62 -6.03
CA VAL A 118 -10.31 -2.15 -6.80
C VAL A 118 -10.74 -2.58 -8.20
N VAL A 119 -9.86 -2.39 -9.18
CA VAL A 119 -10.00 -2.80 -10.58
C VAL A 119 -8.68 -3.41 -11.06
N GLY A 120 -8.72 -4.22 -12.11
CA GLY A 120 -7.52 -4.83 -12.66
C GLY A 120 -6.58 -3.80 -13.30
N MET A 121 -5.27 -3.97 -13.07
CA MET A 121 -4.25 -3.22 -13.80
C MET A 121 -4.09 -3.75 -15.23
N LYS A 122 -3.99 -2.84 -16.19
CA LYS A 122 -3.90 -3.14 -17.62
C LYS A 122 -2.54 -2.73 -18.16
N GLY A 123 -1.58 -3.65 -18.04
CA GLY A 123 -0.26 -3.56 -18.69
C GLY A 123 0.67 -2.50 -18.11
N LYS A 124 1.73 -2.20 -18.88
CA LYS A 124 2.89 -1.41 -18.43
C LYS A 124 2.55 0.03 -18.01
N LYS A 125 1.52 0.64 -18.61
CA LYS A 125 1.11 2.02 -18.26
C LYS A 125 0.62 2.09 -16.81
N ASP A 126 -0.23 1.16 -16.40
CA ASP A 126 -0.76 1.12 -15.04
C ASP A 126 0.33 0.80 -14.02
N MET A 127 1.30 -0.04 -14.38
CA MET A 127 2.45 -0.33 -13.53
C MET A 127 3.29 0.93 -13.24
N ARG A 128 3.57 1.75 -14.26
CA ARG A 128 4.29 3.03 -14.07
C ARG A 128 3.53 4.01 -13.19
N LEU A 129 2.20 4.08 -13.35
CA LEU A 129 1.35 4.91 -12.51
C LEU A 129 1.31 4.41 -11.05
N ALA A 130 1.27 3.09 -10.87
CA ALA A 130 1.34 2.46 -9.55
C ALA A 130 2.69 2.76 -8.87
N GLU A 131 3.79 2.69 -9.60
CA GLU A 131 5.12 3.07 -9.09
C GLU A 131 5.15 4.53 -8.61
N GLY A 132 4.56 5.46 -9.37
CA GLY A 132 4.38 6.85 -8.96
C GLY A 132 3.55 7.00 -7.68
N ALA A 133 2.49 6.21 -7.54
CA ALA A 133 1.68 6.18 -6.31
C ALA A 133 2.46 5.61 -5.11
N VAL A 134 3.24 4.55 -5.31
CA VAL A 134 4.12 3.98 -4.29
C VAL A 134 5.16 5.01 -3.85
N ARG A 135 5.81 5.70 -4.79
CA ARG A 135 6.76 6.77 -4.47
C ARG A 135 6.12 7.86 -3.60
N ARG A 136 4.90 8.29 -3.95
CA ARG A 136 4.14 9.28 -3.15
C ARG A 136 3.84 8.77 -1.74
N PHE A 137 3.44 7.51 -1.61
CA PHE A 137 3.21 6.87 -0.31
C PHE A 137 4.48 6.85 0.55
N LEU A 138 5.61 6.39 -0.02
CA LEU A 138 6.89 6.29 0.69
C LEU A 138 7.38 7.66 1.18
N LEU A 139 7.24 8.71 0.36
CA LEU A 139 7.55 10.08 0.77
C LEU A 139 6.70 10.54 1.96
N GLU A 140 5.42 10.19 2.00
CA GLU A 140 4.52 10.52 3.10
C GLU A 140 4.89 9.75 4.38
N VAL A 141 5.22 8.46 4.27
CA VAL A 141 5.73 7.66 5.39
C VAL A 141 7.02 8.27 5.96
N ALA A 142 7.98 8.60 5.11
CA ALA A 142 9.24 9.23 5.50
C ALA A 142 9.01 10.57 6.23
N LYS A 143 8.12 11.43 5.71
CA LYS A 143 7.74 12.69 6.36
C LYS A 143 7.14 12.47 7.75
N ARG A 144 6.25 11.49 7.91
CA ARG A 144 5.63 11.16 9.20
C ARG A 144 6.66 10.66 10.21
N ARG A 145 7.57 9.79 9.78
CA ARG A 145 8.68 9.30 10.62
C ARG A 145 9.61 10.42 11.05
N ALA A 146 10.00 11.32 10.14
CA ALA A 146 10.82 12.48 10.45
C ALA A 146 10.15 13.41 11.47
N ARG A 147 8.84 13.65 11.36
CA ARG A 147 8.07 14.43 12.35
C ARG A 147 8.07 13.78 13.73
N ARG A 148 7.83 12.47 13.81
CA ARG A 148 7.87 11.72 15.09
C ARG A 148 9.25 11.77 15.75
N ARG A 149 10.33 11.62 14.97
CA ARG A 149 11.71 11.73 15.48
C ARG A 149 12.02 13.11 16.07
N ARG A 150 11.47 14.19 15.50
CA ARG A 150 11.65 15.55 16.04
C ARG A 150 10.93 15.77 17.35
N VAL A 151 9.71 15.26 17.48
CA VAL A 151 8.90 15.40 18.72
C VAL A 151 9.50 14.57 19.86
N ASN A 152 10.09 13.42 19.56
CA ASN A 152 10.69 12.54 20.57
C ASN A 152 12.15 12.87 20.93
N ARG A 153 12.71 14.00 20.46
CA ARG A 153 13.98 14.50 20.99
C ARG A 153 13.71 15.10 22.37
N VAL A 154 13.99 14.32 23.41
CA VAL A 154 14.08 14.81 24.80
C VAL A 154 15.14 15.94 24.82
N PRO A 155 14.89 17.11 25.44
CA PRO A 155 15.93 18.11 25.62
C PRO A 155 17.09 17.48 26.39
N GLU A 156 18.31 17.59 25.88
CA GLU A 156 19.50 17.28 26.67
C GLU A 156 19.45 18.18 27.91
N LEU A 157 19.40 17.56 29.09
CA LEU A 157 19.55 18.26 30.37
C LEU A 157 20.90 18.97 30.33
N PRO A 158 20.98 20.29 30.59
CA PRO A 158 22.27 20.95 30.66
C PRO A 158 23.11 20.30 31.75
N ASP A 159 24.36 19.97 31.41
CA ASP A 159 25.34 19.45 32.36
C ASP A 159 25.41 20.40 33.55
N ILE A 160 24.94 19.94 34.71
CA ILE A 160 25.14 20.63 35.97
C ILE A 160 26.61 20.42 36.33
N LEU A 161 27.44 21.43 36.01
CA LEU A 161 28.80 21.54 36.51
C LEU A 161 28.74 21.63 38.05
N VAL A 162 29.29 20.63 38.73
CA VAL A 162 29.57 20.63 40.18
C VAL A 162 31.01 21.06 40.39
#